data_AF-A0A7J6MYZ8-F1
#
_entry.id   AF-A0A7J6MYZ8-F1
#
_cell.length_a   1.000
_cell.length_b   1.000
_cell.length_c   1.000
_cell.angle_alpha   90.00
_cell.angle_beta   90.00
_cell.angle_gamma   90.00
#
_symmetry.space_group_name_H-M   'P 1'
#
loop_
_entity.id
_entity.type
_entity.pdbx_description
1 polymer ?
#
loop_
_entity_poly.entity_id
_entity_poly.type
_entity_poly.pdbx_seq_one_letter_code
_entity_poly.pdbx_strand_id
1 'polypeptide(L)'
;MFRKNPAALAKRNGSDGIDNLIDGLNPPQPTNSDDIASTSDDEEEISSLFEGYGSEKSDDEDEDWPEEGNDAAWEEGVELVGPNSNSQTVVERAIDKTRNMVKLLRKSALARDTAENIRARMESPPPMPLALDVRTRWNSCLHMIKEVLKNQATYERLHSEVRRITDKHSPVRKIITQCDLSAMDYETLTSLALCLEPFNEVTSYLGVTKFSTLPTLLISIMLVKSFLVQLENSNELQRQHRFCAKLLPALKQKLGKYFSYTTENDWVVCACYLNPDSRNMSEASEAVAPEYTITDARGRSAVFACLQSLGLLDDESGGNTLAATSDGIERLDIGESSMSGI
;
A
#
# COMPACT_ATOMS: atom_id res chain seq x y z
N MET A 1 33.04 7.78 -20.93
CA MET A 1 33.76 6.55 -20.54
C MET A 1 32.98 5.98 -19.36
N PHE A 2 32.39 4.78 -19.33
CA PHE A 2 32.57 3.54 -20.06
C PHE A 2 31.20 2.99 -20.51
N ARG A 3 31.15 2.43 -21.73
CA ARG A 3 30.11 1.50 -22.15
C ARG A 3 30.38 0.15 -21.49
N LYS A 4 29.36 -0.51 -20.93
CA LYS A 4 29.35 -1.96 -20.76
C LYS A 4 28.12 -2.55 -21.45
N ASN A 5 28.40 -3.64 -22.15
CA ASN A 5 27.62 -4.34 -23.15
C ASN A 5 26.67 -5.35 -22.46
N PRO A 6 25.35 -5.39 -22.76
CA PRO A 6 24.40 -6.24 -22.05
C PRO A 6 24.39 -7.73 -22.49
N ALA A 7 25.26 -8.15 -23.41
CA ALA A 7 25.30 -9.51 -23.92
C ALA A 7 26.00 -10.58 -23.03
N ALA A 8 26.37 -10.26 -21.79
CA ALA A 8 27.20 -11.15 -20.95
C ALA A 8 26.45 -11.88 -19.80
N LEU A 9 25.13 -11.76 -19.68
CA LEU A 9 24.35 -12.42 -18.61
C LEU A 9 23.59 -13.67 -19.04
N ALA A 10 23.57 -14.00 -20.34
CA ALA A 10 22.87 -15.18 -20.86
C ALA A 10 23.82 -16.36 -21.07
N LYS A 11 24.31 -16.96 -19.98
CA LYS A 11 24.78 -18.37 -19.93
C LYS A 11 25.24 -18.72 -18.51
N ARG A 12 24.30 -19.17 -17.67
CA ARG A 12 24.57 -20.10 -16.56
C ARG A 12 23.24 -20.73 -16.11
N ASN A 13 23.02 -21.97 -16.57
CA ASN A 13 22.01 -22.86 -16.02
C ASN A 13 22.51 -23.38 -14.65
N GLY A 14 21.63 -23.40 -13.65
CA GLY A 14 21.87 -24.10 -12.39
C GLY A 14 21.33 -23.37 -11.15
N SER A 15 20.04 -23.57 -10.87
CA SER A 15 19.41 -23.65 -9.53
C SER A 15 19.63 -22.63 -8.42
N ASP A 16 20.24 -21.45 -8.59
CA ASP A 16 20.39 -20.45 -7.51
C ASP A 16 20.04 -19.02 -7.97
N GLY A 17 18.75 -18.68 -8.07
CA GLY A 17 18.36 -17.44 -8.75
C GLY A 17 17.10 -16.77 -8.24
N ILE A 18 16.97 -16.47 -6.94
CA ILE A 18 15.99 -15.48 -6.43
C ILE A 18 16.58 -14.58 -5.31
N ASP A 19 17.72 -14.92 -4.70
CA ASP A 19 18.30 -14.09 -3.63
C ASP A 19 18.86 -12.72 -4.09
N ASN A 20 18.98 -12.49 -5.40
CA ASN A 20 19.58 -11.25 -5.94
C ASN A 20 18.59 -10.14 -6.32
N LEU A 21 17.29 -10.28 -6.04
CA LEU A 21 16.32 -9.20 -6.32
C LEU A 21 16.17 -8.19 -5.17
N ILE A 22 16.74 -8.49 -3.98
CA ILE A 22 16.60 -7.67 -2.76
C ILE A 22 17.87 -6.87 -2.42
N ASP A 23 19.01 -7.14 -3.08
CA ASP A 23 20.30 -6.51 -2.73
C ASP A 23 20.57 -5.14 -3.43
N GLY A 24 19.57 -4.59 -4.14
CA GLY A 24 19.68 -3.31 -4.85
C GLY A 24 19.43 -2.05 -4.01
N LEU A 25 19.14 -2.17 -2.71
CA LEU A 25 18.75 -1.06 -1.83
C LEU A 25 19.61 -0.93 -0.57
N ASN A 26 20.89 -1.31 -0.63
CA ASN A 26 21.83 -0.93 0.44
C ASN A 26 22.45 0.44 0.14
N PRO A 27 22.27 1.45 1.02
CA PRO A 27 23.03 2.70 0.92
C PRO A 27 24.52 2.44 1.19
N PRO A 28 25.43 3.17 0.54
CA PRO A 28 26.87 2.92 0.69
C PRO A 28 27.32 3.15 2.14
N GLN A 29 28.01 2.16 2.72
CA GLN A 29 28.73 2.32 3.98
C GLN A 29 30.05 3.09 3.74
N PRO A 30 30.40 4.03 4.63
CA PRO A 30 31.58 4.87 4.47
C PRO A 30 32.85 4.14 4.94
N THR A 31 33.96 4.33 4.24
CA THR A 31 35.30 4.09 4.80
C THR A 31 36.17 5.33 4.59
N ASN A 32 36.87 5.69 5.67
CA ASN A 32 37.47 6.99 5.99
C ASN A 32 38.54 7.48 5.02
N SER A 33 38.51 8.79 4.75
CA SER A 33 39.71 9.62 4.69
C SER A 33 39.35 11.05 5.11
N ASP A 34 40.04 11.55 6.14
CA ASP A 34 40.01 12.92 6.61
C ASP A 34 40.28 13.91 5.46
N ASP A 35 39.44 14.93 5.31
CA ASP A 35 39.89 16.33 5.32
C ASP A 35 38.72 17.34 5.29
N ILE A 36 38.98 18.44 5.98
CA ILE A 36 38.12 19.54 6.42
C ILE A 36 37.53 20.36 5.26
N ALA A 37 36.22 20.66 5.29
CA ALA A 37 35.69 22.00 5.00
C ALA A 37 34.21 22.14 5.41
N SER A 38 33.96 23.17 6.21
CA SER A 38 32.66 23.68 6.66
C SER A 38 31.84 24.26 5.50
N THR A 39 30.56 23.89 5.42
CA THR A 39 29.44 24.80 5.09
C THR A 39 28.15 24.24 5.71
N SER A 40 27.54 25.06 6.56
CA SER A 40 26.21 24.91 7.15
C SER A 40 25.09 25.14 6.14
N ASP A 41 23.88 24.71 6.53
CA ASP A 41 22.56 24.97 5.92
C ASP A 41 22.13 23.92 4.91
N ASP A 42 21.23 22.99 5.32
CA ASP A 42 20.24 22.28 4.48
C ASP A 42 19.45 21.17 5.25
N GLU A 43 19.11 21.36 6.54
CA GLU A 43 18.26 20.38 7.29
C GLU A 43 16.80 20.82 7.51
N GLU A 44 16.34 21.95 6.93
CA GLU A 44 14.96 22.44 7.16
C GLU A 44 13.91 21.97 6.12
N GLU A 45 14.28 21.22 5.07
CA GLU A 45 13.35 21.00 3.94
C GLU A 45 12.51 19.70 3.98
N ILE A 46 12.72 18.79 4.95
CA ILE A 46 11.95 17.54 5.05
C ILE A 46 10.75 17.66 6.02
N SER A 47 10.79 18.60 6.96
CA SER A 47 9.71 18.82 7.94
C SER A 47 8.47 19.52 7.35
N SER A 48 8.63 20.25 6.25
CA SER A 48 7.52 21.02 5.62
C SER A 48 6.58 20.18 4.74
N LEU A 49 6.96 18.93 4.39
CA LEU A 49 6.15 18.10 3.48
C LEU A 49 5.00 17.36 4.18
N PHE A 50 5.00 17.30 5.52
CA PHE A 50 3.97 16.59 6.30
C PHE A 50 2.99 17.51 7.05
N GLU A 51 3.25 18.83 7.09
CA GLU A 51 2.41 19.81 7.80
C GLU A 51 1.19 20.30 6.99
N GLY A 52 1.07 19.89 5.71
CA GLY A 52 0.03 20.39 4.80
C GLY A 52 -1.33 19.66 4.82
N TYR A 53 -1.48 18.54 5.54
CA TYR A 53 -2.76 17.83 5.62
C TYR A 53 -3.55 18.21 6.87
N GLY A 54 -4.20 19.37 6.77
CA GLY A 54 -5.54 19.63 7.30
C GLY A 54 -5.81 19.17 8.73
N SER A 55 -5.50 20.05 9.69
CA SER A 55 -6.29 20.18 10.92
C SER A 55 -7.67 20.70 10.55
N GLU A 56 -8.52 19.85 9.97
CA GLU A 56 -9.95 20.08 9.98
C GLU A 56 -10.48 19.55 11.31
N LYS A 57 -11.00 20.47 12.13
CA LYS A 57 -11.90 20.14 13.22
C LYS A 57 -13.07 19.37 12.61
N SER A 58 -13.05 18.05 12.72
CA SER A 58 -14.25 17.25 12.55
C SER A 58 -15.12 17.50 13.79
N ASP A 59 -15.99 18.49 13.69
CA ASP A 59 -17.18 18.63 14.53
C ASP A 59 -18.10 17.44 14.21
N ASP A 60 -17.77 16.25 14.73
CA ASP A 60 -18.66 15.10 14.71
C ASP A 60 -19.31 14.99 16.09
N GLU A 61 -20.62 15.20 16.05
CA GLU A 61 -21.58 15.35 17.13
C GLU A 61 -21.50 14.26 18.21
N ASP A 62 -21.82 14.69 19.42
CA ASP A 62 -21.88 13.92 20.65
C ASP A 62 -22.89 12.76 20.56
N GLU A 63 -22.43 11.57 20.16
CA GLU A 63 -23.17 10.32 20.40
C GLU A 63 -22.69 9.69 21.71
N ASP A 64 -23.54 9.89 22.72
CA ASP A 64 -23.50 9.28 24.04
C ASP A 64 -23.78 7.77 23.90
N TRP A 65 -22.82 6.95 24.33
CA TRP A 65 -22.87 5.49 24.28
C TRP A 65 -24.15 4.91 24.93
N PRO A 66 -24.67 3.71 24.56
CA PRO A 66 -24.35 2.82 23.44
C PRO A 66 -25.58 2.54 22.55
N GLU A 67 -25.37 2.04 21.32
CA GLU A 67 -26.24 0.97 20.80
C GLU A 67 -25.41 -0.04 19.98
N GLU A 68 -25.58 -1.31 20.33
CA GLU A 68 -25.04 -2.45 19.61
C GLU A 68 -25.76 -2.62 18.28
N GLY A 69 -24.98 -2.90 17.23
CA GLY A 69 -25.42 -3.68 16.06
C GLY A 69 -26.46 -3.06 15.15
N ASN A 70 -26.02 -2.49 14.03
CA ASN A 70 -26.51 -2.87 12.69
C ASN A 70 -25.63 -2.21 11.61
N ASP A 71 -24.58 -2.90 11.15
CA ASP A 71 -23.68 -2.43 10.09
C ASP A 71 -24.26 -2.77 8.69
N ALA A 72 -25.44 -2.22 8.36
CA ALA A 72 -26.13 -2.47 7.08
C ALA A 72 -25.30 -2.09 5.83
N ALA A 73 -24.33 -1.18 5.96
CA ALA A 73 -23.44 -0.79 4.86
C ALA A 73 -22.33 -1.83 4.58
N TRP A 74 -22.08 -2.77 5.50
CA TRP A 74 -21.27 -3.95 5.20
C TRP A 74 -22.13 -5.03 4.56
N GLU A 75 -23.40 -5.20 4.93
CA GLU A 75 -24.27 -6.24 4.35
C GLU A 75 -24.50 -6.11 2.84
N GLU A 76 -24.55 -4.89 2.29
CA GLU A 76 -24.91 -4.68 0.87
C GLU A 76 -23.77 -4.97 -0.13
N GLY A 77 -22.54 -5.17 0.33
CA GLY A 77 -21.38 -5.52 -0.51
C GLY A 77 -20.65 -6.80 -0.10
N VAL A 78 -21.15 -7.47 0.93
CA VAL A 78 -20.53 -8.60 1.62
C VAL A 78 -21.51 -9.78 1.53
N GLU A 79 -21.87 -10.15 0.29
CA GLU A 79 -22.25 -11.55 0.04
C GLU A 79 -20.99 -12.41 0.26
N LEU A 80 -20.73 -12.74 1.54
CA LEU A 80 -19.64 -13.61 1.97
C LEU A 80 -19.92 -15.02 1.44
N VAL A 81 -19.26 -15.33 0.34
CA VAL A 81 -19.18 -16.71 -0.16
C VAL A 81 -18.34 -17.55 0.82
N GLY A 82 -19.00 -18.19 1.79
CA GLY A 82 -18.53 -19.40 2.49
C GLY A 82 -17.52 -19.23 3.65
N PRO A 83 -17.22 -20.33 4.38
CA PRO A 83 -17.60 -20.54 5.77
C PRO A 83 -16.73 -19.75 6.78
N ASN A 84 -17.43 -19.08 7.70
CA ASN A 84 -16.93 -18.44 8.92
C ASN A 84 -15.90 -19.31 9.65
N SER A 85 -14.64 -18.88 9.60
CA SER A 85 -13.55 -19.52 10.34
C SER A 85 -13.17 -18.64 11.55
N ASN A 86 -12.95 -19.27 12.70
CA ASN A 86 -12.57 -18.65 13.98
C ASN A 86 -11.41 -17.64 13.93
N SER A 87 -10.68 -17.51 12.82
CA SER A 87 -9.59 -16.53 12.69
C SER A 87 -10.06 -15.18 12.16
N GLN A 88 -11.12 -15.13 11.36
CA GLN A 88 -11.70 -13.85 10.92
C GLN A 88 -12.28 -13.10 12.13
N THR A 89 -12.96 -13.83 13.02
CA THR A 89 -13.44 -13.30 14.29
C THR A 89 -12.32 -12.90 15.26
N VAL A 90 -11.11 -13.47 15.12
CA VAL A 90 -9.93 -13.06 15.91
C VAL A 90 -9.35 -11.75 15.38
N VAL A 91 -9.22 -11.61 14.05
CA VAL A 91 -8.74 -10.36 13.43
C VAL A 91 -9.71 -9.21 13.71
N GLU A 92 -11.02 -9.42 13.47
CA GLU A 92 -12.06 -8.42 13.74
C GLU A 92 -12.03 -8.00 15.22
N ARG A 93 -11.97 -8.95 16.15
CA ARG A 93 -11.87 -8.66 17.58
C ARG A 93 -10.62 -7.85 17.94
N ALA A 94 -9.47 -8.20 17.39
CA ALA A 94 -8.22 -7.46 17.66
C ALA A 94 -8.31 -6.02 17.15
N ILE A 95 -8.88 -5.81 15.95
CA ILE A 95 -9.11 -4.49 15.39
C ILE A 95 -10.11 -3.70 16.25
N ASP A 96 -11.21 -4.30 16.68
CA ASP A 96 -12.22 -3.61 17.49
C ASP A 96 -11.70 -3.19 18.87
N LYS A 97 -10.90 -4.04 19.51
CA LYS A 97 -10.18 -3.67 20.74
C LYS A 97 -9.26 -2.47 20.50
N THR A 98 -8.54 -2.47 19.39
CA THR A 98 -7.64 -1.37 18.98
C THR A 98 -8.43 -0.08 18.77
N ARG A 99 -9.56 -0.13 18.03
CA ARG A 99 -10.47 1.02 17.83
C ARG A 99 -10.97 1.57 19.17
N ASN A 100 -11.40 0.68 20.06
CA ASN A 100 -11.90 1.08 21.37
C ASN A 100 -10.82 1.70 22.26
N MET A 101 -9.58 1.21 22.17
CA MET A 101 -8.43 1.82 22.85
C MET A 101 -8.19 3.26 22.37
N VAL A 102 -8.09 3.47 21.06
CA VAL A 102 -7.85 4.82 20.50
C VAL A 102 -9.03 5.75 20.80
N LYS A 103 -10.28 5.26 20.69
CA LYS A 103 -11.47 6.02 21.10
C LYS A 103 -11.42 6.43 22.57
N LEU A 104 -11.01 5.52 23.47
CA LEU A 104 -10.87 5.81 24.90
C LEU A 104 -9.88 6.96 25.15
N LEU A 105 -8.71 6.93 24.52
CA LEU A 105 -7.68 7.97 24.66
C LEU A 105 -8.11 9.32 24.07
N ARG A 106 -8.91 9.29 22.99
CA ARG A 106 -9.46 10.51 22.40
C ARG A 106 -10.57 11.12 23.24
N LYS A 107 -11.46 10.32 23.81
CA LYS A 107 -12.63 10.83 24.56
C LYS A 107 -12.37 11.06 26.06
N SER A 108 -11.46 10.31 26.69
CA SER A 108 -11.18 10.42 28.13
C SER A 108 -9.90 11.18 28.41
N ALA A 109 -10.03 12.40 28.96
CA ALA A 109 -8.88 13.17 29.44
C ALA A 109 -8.06 12.38 30.47
N LEU A 110 -8.73 11.70 31.41
CA LEU A 110 -8.07 10.86 32.41
C LEU A 110 -7.21 9.76 31.76
N ALA A 111 -7.75 9.01 30.80
CA ALA A 111 -7.00 7.95 30.14
C ALA A 111 -5.82 8.51 29.34
N ARG A 112 -6.03 9.63 28.64
CA ARG A 112 -5.00 10.32 27.87
C ARG A 112 -3.86 10.83 28.76
N ASP A 113 -4.20 11.54 29.82
CA ASP A 113 -3.23 12.08 30.78
C ASP A 113 -2.48 10.95 31.48
N THR A 114 -3.16 9.85 31.79
CA THR A 114 -2.51 8.67 32.37
C THR A 114 -1.52 8.03 31.38
N ALA A 115 -1.90 7.90 30.11
CA ALA A 115 -1.02 7.37 29.07
C ALA A 115 0.20 8.27 28.84
N GLU A 116 0.00 9.59 28.82
CA GLU A 116 1.09 10.57 28.68
C GLU A 116 2.02 10.54 29.90
N ASN A 117 1.47 10.45 31.12
CA ASN A 117 2.26 10.30 32.34
C ASN A 117 3.10 9.01 32.35
N ILE A 118 2.59 7.92 31.78
CA ILE A 118 3.34 6.68 31.61
C ILE A 118 4.47 6.88 30.59
N ARG A 119 4.18 7.55 29.46
CA ARG A 119 5.16 7.85 28.40
C ARG A 119 6.27 8.77 28.87
N ALA A 120 5.95 9.82 29.63
CA ALA A 120 6.92 10.77 30.18
C ALA A 120 7.97 10.11 31.11
N ARG A 121 7.71 8.88 31.59
CA ARG A 121 8.64 8.10 32.42
C ARG A 121 9.49 7.10 31.63
N MET A 122 9.33 7.06 30.30
CA MET A 122 10.12 6.20 29.41
C MET A 122 11.36 6.96 28.92
N GLU A 123 12.44 6.23 28.68
CA GLU A 123 13.74 6.81 28.28
C GLU A 123 13.72 7.41 26.87
N SER A 124 12.77 6.99 26.03
CA SER A 124 12.47 7.59 24.73
C SER A 124 11.04 7.21 24.30
N PRO A 125 10.01 7.96 24.73
CA PRO A 125 8.64 7.60 24.42
C PRO A 125 8.36 7.85 22.94
N PRO A 126 7.86 6.85 22.19
CA PRO A 126 7.39 7.10 20.84
C PRO A 126 6.23 8.11 20.87
N PRO A 127 6.04 8.95 19.84
CA PRO A 127 4.87 9.81 19.74
C PRO A 127 3.60 8.95 19.72
N MET A 128 2.52 9.46 20.33
CA MET A 128 1.18 8.84 20.35
C MET A 128 0.20 9.71 19.58
N PRO A 129 0.32 9.79 18.24
CA PRO A 129 -0.72 10.41 17.44
C PRO A 129 -1.95 9.50 17.51
N LEU A 130 -3.08 9.99 18.01
CA LEU A 130 -4.30 9.17 18.19
C LEU A 130 -5.00 8.91 16.85
N ALA A 131 -4.39 8.04 16.04
CA ALA A 131 -4.81 7.73 14.68
C ALA A 131 -6.06 6.86 14.71
N LEU A 132 -7.20 7.44 14.31
CA LEU A 132 -8.44 6.69 14.20
C LEU A 132 -8.50 5.94 12.87
N ASP A 133 -9.12 4.77 12.94
CA ASP A 133 -9.65 4.12 11.77
C ASP A 133 -10.87 4.91 11.24
N VAL A 134 -10.75 5.48 10.05
CA VAL A 134 -11.73 6.37 9.41
C VAL A 134 -12.07 5.78 8.05
N ARG A 135 -13.35 5.43 7.84
CA ARG A 135 -13.81 4.73 6.62
C ARG A 135 -13.44 5.44 5.32
N THR A 136 -13.46 6.77 5.31
CA THR A 136 -13.19 7.60 4.13
C THR A 136 -11.71 7.81 3.85
N ARG A 137 -10.83 7.55 4.83
CA ARG A 137 -9.39 7.76 4.70
C ARG A 137 -8.70 6.43 4.40
N TRP A 138 -8.12 6.32 3.21
CA TRP A 138 -7.35 5.16 2.82
C TRP A 138 -6.22 4.89 3.83
N ASN A 139 -6.02 3.61 4.17
CA ASN A 139 -5.01 3.10 5.12
C ASN A 139 -5.17 3.51 6.60
N SER A 140 -6.30 4.12 6.99
CA SER A 140 -6.55 4.51 8.39
C SER A 140 -6.39 3.35 9.38
N CYS A 141 -6.90 2.16 9.03
CA CYS A 141 -6.80 0.96 9.85
C CYS A 141 -5.33 0.56 10.08
N LEU A 142 -4.50 0.57 9.03
CA LEU A 142 -3.08 0.24 9.16
C LEU A 142 -2.35 1.24 10.06
N HIS A 143 -2.60 2.54 9.89
CA HIS A 143 -1.96 3.57 10.73
C HIS A 143 -2.35 3.45 12.20
N MET A 144 -3.64 3.18 12.49
CA MET A 144 -4.11 2.90 13.84
C MET A 144 -3.40 1.67 14.44
N ILE A 145 -3.28 0.58 13.68
CA ILE A 145 -2.59 -0.63 14.13
C ILE A 145 -1.12 -0.35 14.44
N LYS A 146 -0.40 0.32 13.53
CA LYS A 146 1.02 0.68 13.73
C LYS A 146 1.24 1.55 14.95
N GLU A 147 0.35 2.51 15.21
CA GLU A 147 0.41 3.36 16.40
C GLU A 147 0.27 2.53 17.67
N VAL A 148 -0.68 1.58 17.68
CA VAL A 148 -0.90 0.68 18.81
C VAL A 148 0.29 -0.23 19.08
N LEU A 149 0.86 -0.81 18.03
CA LEU A 149 2.07 -1.63 18.14
C LEU A 149 3.27 -0.81 18.65
N LYS A 150 3.46 0.41 18.14
CA LYS A 150 4.57 1.29 18.56
C LYS A 150 4.48 1.68 20.03
N ASN A 151 3.27 1.83 20.57
CA ASN A 151 3.02 2.24 21.96
C ASN A 151 2.60 1.08 22.88
N GLN A 152 2.88 -0.18 22.51
CA GLN A 152 2.47 -1.38 23.25
C GLN A 152 2.78 -1.31 24.75
N ALA A 153 4.02 -0.95 25.13
CA ALA A 153 4.43 -0.89 26.53
C ALA A 153 3.64 0.16 27.34
N THR A 154 3.21 1.25 26.70
CA THR A 154 2.36 2.26 27.33
C THR A 154 0.96 1.71 27.56
N TYR A 155 0.39 1.04 26.56
CA TYR A 155 -0.95 0.48 26.65
C TYR A 155 -1.06 -0.63 27.69
N GLU A 156 -0.08 -1.54 27.74
CA GLU A 156 -0.02 -2.58 28.78
C GLU A 156 -0.03 -1.98 30.20
N ARG A 157 0.71 -0.89 30.43
CA ARG A 157 0.74 -0.19 31.74
C ARG A 157 -0.51 0.64 32.01
N LEU A 158 -1.16 1.16 30.97
CA LEU A 158 -2.37 1.97 31.07
C LEU A 158 -3.50 1.18 31.76
N HIS A 159 -3.66 -0.10 31.42
CA HIS A 159 -4.65 -0.98 32.05
C HIS A 159 -4.50 -1.03 33.57
N SER A 160 -3.27 -1.25 34.06
CA SER A 160 -3.01 -1.31 35.49
C SER A 160 -3.23 0.02 36.18
N GLU A 161 -2.77 1.14 35.59
CA GLU A 161 -2.85 2.44 36.26
C GLU A 161 -4.26 3.01 36.29
N VAL A 162 -5.02 2.89 35.19
CA VAL A 162 -6.43 3.29 35.20
C VAL A 162 -7.21 2.47 36.22
N ARG A 163 -6.97 1.15 36.33
CA ARG A 163 -7.62 0.30 37.36
C ARG A 163 -7.23 0.70 38.80
N ARG A 164 -6.05 1.26 39.01
CA ARG A 164 -5.55 1.73 40.31
C ARG A 164 -6.19 3.06 40.72
N ILE A 165 -6.36 3.99 39.77
CA ILE A 165 -6.81 5.36 40.05
C ILE A 165 -8.32 5.56 39.91
N THR A 166 -9.05 4.61 39.32
CA THR A 166 -10.50 4.71 39.09
C THR A 166 -11.32 3.76 39.96
N ASP A 167 -12.50 4.23 40.36
CA ASP A 167 -13.49 3.41 41.06
C ASP A 167 -13.95 2.21 40.24
N LYS A 168 -14.40 1.15 40.93
CA LYS A 168 -14.88 -0.10 40.31
C LYS A 168 -16.05 0.12 39.33
N HIS A 169 -16.84 1.17 39.54
CA HIS A 169 -18.01 1.51 38.73
C HIS A 169 -17.74 2.58 37.66
N SER A 170 -16.48 3.03 37.50
CA SER A 170 -16.13 4.03 36.49
C SER A 170 -16.37 3.52 35.05
N PRO A 171 -17.03 4.30 34.17
CA PRO A 171 -17.18 3.94 32.76
C PRO A 171 -15.84 3.68 32.05
N VAL A 172 -14.81 4.47 32.39
CA VAL A 172 -13.44 4.33 31.87
C VAL A 172 -12.89 2.95 32.20
N ARG A 173 -13.15 2.44 33.40
CA ARG A 173 -12.71 1.10 33.84
C ARG A 173 -13.45 -0.04 33.13
N LYS A 174 -14.72 0.16 32.76
CA LYS A 174 -15.48 -0.81 31.96
C LYS A 174 -14.88 -0.90 30.54
N ILE A 175 -14.70 0.24 29.89
CA ILE A 175 -14.15 0.32 28.52
C ILE A 175 -12.72 -0.23 28.47
N ILE A 176 -11.87 0.13 29.45
CA ILE A 176 -10.49 -0.35 29.47
C ILE A 176 -10.38 -1.87 29.65
N THR A 177 -11.42 -2.53 30.17
CA THR A 177 -11.45 -3.99 30.26
C THR A 177 -11.88 -4.62 28.92
N GLN A 178 -12.64 -3.89 28.11
CA GLN A 178 -13.09 -4.34 26.79
C GLN A 178 -12.02 -4.16 25.70
N CYS A 179 -11.11 -3.20 25.86
CA CYS A 179 -9.98 -2.99 24.94
C CYS A 179 -8.66 -3.64 25.39
N ASP A 180 -8.70 -4.58 26.34
CA ASP A 180 -7.52 -5.29 26.83
C ASP A 180 -6.94 -6.22 25.75
N LEU A 181 -5.77 -5.85 25.23
CA LEU A 181 -5.07 -6.57 24.16
C LEU A 181 -4.19 -7.66 24.77
N SER A 182 -4.49 -8.90 24.43
CA SER A 182 -3.68 -10.06 24.81
C SER A 182 -2.44 -10.18 23.91
N ALA A 183 -1.47 -11.01 24.32
CA ALA A 183 -0.31 -11.33 23.47
C ALA A 183 -0.72 -11.87 22.09
N MET A 184 -1.80 -12.66 22.03
CA MET A 184 -2.38 -13.16 20.79
C MET A 184 -2.95 -12.05 19.91
N ASP A 185 -3.56 -11.02 20.52
CA ASP A 185 -4.06 -9.85 19.79
C ASP A 185 -2.89 -9.07 19.18
N TYR A 186 -1.82 -8.79 19.95
CA TYR A 186 -0.63 -8.13 19.44
C TYR A 186 0.07 -8.91 18.30
N GLU A 187 0.15 -10.24 18.41
CA GLU A 187 0.68 -11.08 17.33
C GLU A 187 -0.21 -11.00 16.07
N THR A 188 -1.53 -11.00 16.25
CA THR A 188 -2.50 -10.83 15.15
C THR A 188 -2.35 -9.47 14.46
N LEU A 189 -2.26 -8.39 15.25
CA LEU A 189 -2.05 -7.03 14.76
C LEU A 189 -0.72 -6.88 14.02
N THR A 190 0.34 -7.53 14.51
CA THR A 190 1.66 -7.55 13.87
C THR A 190 1.60 -8.24 12.52
N SER A 191 1.04 -9.46 12.46
CA SER A 191 0.86 -10.19 11.19
C SER A 191 0.02 -9.40 10.18
N LEU A 192 -1.02 -8.70 10.66
CA LEU A 192 -1.89 -7.88 9.81
C LEU A 192 -1.16 -6.63 9.29
N ALA A 193 -0.43 -5.92 10.15
CA ALA A 193 0.37 -4.76 9.75
C ALA A 193 1.38 -5.14 8.64
N LEU A 194 2.10 -6.25 8.82
CA LEU A 194 3.04 -6.75 7.82
C LEU A 194 2.36 -7.15 6.50
N CYS A 195 1.14 -7.71 6.56
CA CYS A 195 0.38 -8.08 5.36
C CYS A 195 -0.13 -6.85 4.58
N LEU A 196 -0.48 -5.78 5.30
CA LEU A 196 -1.00 -4.54 4.72
C LEU A 196 0.11 -3.59 4.25
N GLU A 197 1.36 -3.79 4.66
CA GLU A 197 2.48 -2.91 4.31
C GLU A 197 2.68 -2.75 2.79
N PRO A 198 2.67 -3.81 1.97
CA PRO A 198 2.85 -3.66 0.53
C PRO A 198 1.75 -2.83 -0.14
N PHE A 199 0.52 -2.88 0.41
CA PHE A 199 -0.59 -2.05 -0.08
C PHE A 199 -0.36 -0.57 0.27
N ASN A 200 0.18 -0.29 1.45
CA ASN A 200 0.50 1.06 1.89
C ASN A 200 1.65 1.66 1.08
N GLU A 201 2.69 0.88 0.78
CA GLU A 201 3.79 1.30 -0.08
C GLU A 201 3.30 1.64 -1.49
N VAL A 202 2.49 0.76 -2.09
CA VAL A 202 1.90 0.99 -3.42
C VAL A 202 0.99 2.23 -3.42
N THR A 203 0.14 2.39 -2.41
CA THR A 203 -0.74 3.57 -2.30
C THR A 203 0.08 4.85 -2.16
N SER A 204 1.14 4.82 -1.35
CA SER A 204 2.02 5.97 -1.16
C SER A 204 2.75 6.33 -2.45
N TYR A 205 3.24 5.33 -3.18
CA TYR A 205 3.92 5.51 -4.45
C TYR A 205 3.00 6.10 -5.52
N LEU A 206 1.78 5.57 -5.65
CA LEU A 206 0.79 6.04 -6.64
C LEU A 206 0.17 7.40 -6.29
N GLY A 207 0.20 7.78 -5.01
CA GLY A 207 -0.31 9.07 -4.52
C GLY A 207 0.65 10.25 -4.72
N VAL A 208 1.86 10.02 -5.23
CA VAL A 208 2.82 11.11 -5.48
C VAL A 208 2.36 12.00 -6.63
N THR A 209 2.46 13.32 -6.44
CA THR A 209 2.03 14.33 -7.43
C THR A 209 3.17 14.89 -8.28
N LYS A 210 4.43 14.59 -7.91
CA LYS A 210 5.63 15.14 -8.58
C LYS A 210 5.90 14.53 -9.96
N PHE A 211 5.33 13.37 -10.26
CA PHE A 211 5.49 12.66 -11.53
C PHE A 211 4.23 11.88 -11.89
N SER A 212 4.11 11.46 -13.15
CA SER A 212 2.97 10.66 -13.61
C SER A 212 3.07 9.24 -13.06
N THR A 213 2.04 8.82 -12.32
CA THR A 213 1.95 7.49 -11.69
C THR A 213 1.09 6.51 -12.49
N LEU A 214 0.35 7.00 -13.49
CA LEU A 214 -0.48 6.16 -14.37
C LEU A 214 0.31 5.07 -15.10
N PRO A 215 1.52 5.32 -15.65
CA PRO A 215 2.32 4.27 -16.29
C PRO A 215 2.68 3.11 -15.35
N THR A 216 2.84 3.40 -14.07
CA THR A 216 3.28 2.44 -13.07
C THR A 216 2.14 1.73 -12.35
N LEU A 217 0.89 2.18 -12.54
CA LEU A 217 -0.29 1.63 -11.87
C LEU A 217 -0.40 0.11 -12.04
N LEU A 218 -0.29 -0.37 -13.28
CA LEU A 218 -0.37 -1.80 -13.59
C LEU A 218 0.71 -2.60 -12.84
N ILE A 219 1.95 -2.10 -12.86
CA ILE A 219 3.10 -2.72 -12.20
C ILE A 219 2.91 -2.75 -10.68
N SER A 220 2.42 -1.66 -10.09
CA SER A 220 2.16 -1.61 -8.65
C SER A 220 1.09 -2.61 -8.22
N ILE A 221 0.01 -2.76 -8.97
CA ILE A 221 -1.03 -3.77 -8.67
C ILE A 221 -0.49 -5.19 -8.85
N MET A 222 0.32 -5.41 -9.88
CA MET A 222 1.01 -6.68 -10.10
C MET A 222 1.91 -7.04 -8.92
N LEU A 223 2.68 -6.10 -8.36
CA LEU A 223 3.54 -6.34 -7.18
C LEU A 223 2.73 -6.80 -5.97
N VAL A 224 1.58 -6.17 -5.69
CA VAL A 224 0.67 -6.59 -4.62
C VAL A 224 0.15 -8.00 -4.87
N LYS A 225 -0.23 -8.31 -6.12
CA LYS A 225 -0.71 -9.64 -6.47
C LYS A 225 0.37 -10.70 -6.32
N SER A 226 1.59 -10.43 -6.78
CA SER A 226 2.75 -11.30 -6.60
C SER A 226 3.04 -11.55 -5.13
N PHE A 227 2.97 -10.53 -4.28
CA PHE A 227 3.07 -10.69 -2.83
C PHE A 227 2.01 -11.64 -2.28
N LEU A 228 0.73 -11.46 -2.65
CA LEU A 228 -0.36 -12.35 -2.19
C LEU A 228 -0.21 -13.80 -2.68
N VAL A 229 0.39 -14.01 -3.86
CA VAL A 229 0.69 -15.34 -4.40
C VAL A 229 1.86 -15.98 -3.63
N GLN A 230 2.93 -15.21 -3.37
CA GLN A 230 4.05 -15.69 -2.55
C GLN A 230 3.61 -16.02 -1.13
N LEU A 231 2.74 -15.20 -0.54
CA LEU A 231 2.17 -15.41 0.78
C LEU A 231 1.34 -16.70 0.85
N GLU A 232 0.68 -17.08 -0.23
CA GLU A 232 -0.05 -18.34 -0.33
C GLU A 232 0.88 -19.55 -0.49
N ASN A 233 1.98 -19.41 -1.24
CA ASN A 233 2.84 -20.54 -1.60
C ASN A 233 4.04 -20.75 -0.66
N SER A 234 4.43 -19.75 0.12
CA SER A 234 5.59 -19.82 1.02
C SER A 234 5.16 -20.22 2.44
N ASN A 235 5.59 -21.40 2.87
CA ASN A 235 5.37 -21.87 4.25
C ASN A 235 5.94 -20.91 5.31
N GLU A 236 7.05 -20.24 5.01
CA GLU A 236 7.68 -19.30 5.92
C GLU A 236 6.84 -18.03 6.06
N LEU A 237 6.41 -17.45 4.94
CA LEU A 237 5.52 -16.29 4.97
C LEU A 237 4.17 -16.64 5.59
N GLN A 238 3.62 -17.83 5.33
CA GLN A 238 2.40 -18.28 5.99
C GLN A 238 2.56 -18.37 7.51
N ARG A 239 3.72 -18.75 8.03
CA ARG A 239 3.98 -18.76 9.48
C ARG A 239 4.04 -17.33 10.03
N GLN A 240 4.76 -16.44 9.37
CA GLN A 240 4.89 -15.03 9.76
C GLN A 240 3.55 -14.29 9.71
N HIS A 241 2.67 -14.69 8.79
CA HIS A 241 1.37 -14.07 8.55
C HIS A 241 0.19 -15.03 8.79
N ARG A 242 0.29 -15.91 9.79
CA ARG A 242 -0.67 -17.02 10.01
C ARG A 242 -2.13 -16.60 10.07
N PHE A 243 -2.40 -15.38 10.54
CA PHE A 243 -3.76 -14.83 10.62
C PHE A 243 -4.26 -14.27 9.29
N CYS A 244 -3.35 -13.83 8.42
CA CYS A 244 -3.66 -13.27 7.11
C CYS A 244 -3.83 -14.34 6.04
N ALA A 245 -3.27 -15.54 6.24
CA ALA A 245 -3.45 -16.66 5.31
C ALA A 245 -4.93 -16.97 5.01
N LYS A 246 -5.84 -16.73 5.98
CA LYS A 246 -7.29 -16.91 5.77
C LYS A 246 -7.98 -15.69 5.15
N LEU A 247 -7.37 -14.51 5.22
CA LEU A 247 -7.84 -13.31 4.54
C LEU A 247 -7.40 -13.28 3.07
N LEU A 248 -6.39 -14.07 2.70
CA LEU A 248 -5.85 -14.13 1.34
C LEU A 248 -6.91 -14.32 0.25
N PRO A 249 -7.87 -15.27 0.34
CA PRO A 249 -8.88 -15.43 -0.71
C PRO A 249 -9.73 -14.17 -0.91
N ALA A 250 -10.15 -13.55 0.20
CA ALA A 250 -10.93 -12.32 0.17
C ALA A 250 -10.12 -11.14 -0.38
N LEU A 251 -8.85 -11.02 -0.01
CA LEU A 251 -7.94 -9.99 -0.52
C LEU A 251 -7.72 -10.15 -2.03
N LYS A 252 -7.43 -11.36 -2.50
CA LYS A 252 -7.25 -11.67 -3.93
C LYS A 252 -8.52 -11.39 -4.72
N GLN A 253 -9.67 -11.81 -4.21
CA GLN A 253 -10.97 -11.55 -4.85
C GLN A 253 -11.25 -10.06 -4.96
N LYS A 254 -11.05 -9.29 -3.86
CA LYS A 254 -11.25 -7.84 -3.87
C LYS A 254 -10.26 -7.13 -4.79
N LEU A 255 -8.98 -7.51 -4.76
CA LEU A 255 -7.96 -6.94 -5.65
C LEU A 255 -8.34 -7.17 -7.12
N GLY A 256 -8.72 -8.39 -7.49
CA GLY A 256 -9.17 -8.71 -8.84
C GLY A 256 -10.42 -7.94 -9.26
N LYS A 257 -11.41 -7.82 -8.37
CA LYS A 257 -12.66 -7.09 -8.64
C LYS A 257 -12.42 -5.58 -8.81
N TYR A 258 -11.68 -4.95 -7.90
CA TYR A 258 -11.52 -3.50 -7.89
C TYR A 258 -10.47 -2.99 -8.87
N PHE A 259 -9.52 -3.83 -9.28
CA PHE A 259 -8.44 -3.44 -10.20
C PHE A 259 -8.45 -4.18 -11.53
N SER A 260 -9.56 -4.85 -11.91
CA SER A 260 -9.68 -5.48 -13.24
C SER A 260 -9.47 -4.48 -14.37
N TYR A 261 -9.91 -3.23 -14.18
CA TYR A 261 -9.75 -2.16 -15.16
C TYR A 261 -8.28 -1.89 -15.52
N THR A 262 -7.31 -2.26 -14.69
CA THR A 262 -5.90 -1.97 -14.96
C THR A 262 -5.37 -2.70 -16.20
N THR A 263 -5.91 -3.88 -16.51
CA THR A 263 -5.57 -4.66 -17.71
C THR A 263 -6.54 -4.41 -18.86
N GLU A 264 -7.77 -3.99 -18.56
CA GLU A 264 -8.85 -3.78 -19.54
C GLU A 264 -8.86 -2.35 -20.14
N ASN A 265 -8.48 -1.34 -19.35
CA ASN A 265 -8.57 0.06 -19.76
C ASN A 265 -7.40 0.46 -20.67
N ASP A 266 -7.72 0.88 -21.89
CA ASP A 266 -6.72 1.23 -22.91
C ASP A 266 -5.81 2.39 -22.48
N TRP A 267 -6.28 3.34 -21.66
CA TRP A 267 -5.43 4.43 -21.16
C TRP A 267 -4.36 3.93 -20.19
N VAL A 268 -4.70 2.99 -19.32
CA VAL A 268 -3.74 2.40 -18.38
C VAL A 268 -2.71 1.55 -19.13
N VAL A 269 -3.16 0.71 -20.05
CA VAL A 269 -2.30 -0.13 -20.89
C VAL A 269 -1.39 0.71 -21.78
N CYS A 270 -1.94 1.75 -22.43
CA CYS A 270 -1.19 2.71 -23.24
C CYS A 270 -0.10 3.41 -22.42
N ALA A 271 -0.46 3.96 -21.24
CA ALA A 271 0.48 4.64 -20.38
C ALA A 271 1.65 3.73 -19.93
N CYS A 272 1.35 2.49 -19.54
CA CYS A 272 2.36 1.51 -19.16
C CYS A 272 3.23 1.10 -20.36
N TYR A 273 2.63 0.88 -21.54
CA TYR A 273 3.36 0.50 -22.76
C TYR A 273 4.33 1.58 -23.26
N LEU A 274 3.91 2.84 -23.19
CA LEU A 274 4.72 3.99 -23.64
C LEU A 274 5.87 4.31 -22.69
N ASN A 275 5.83 3.82 -21.45
CA ASN A 275 6.92 3.96 -20.48
C ASN A 275 7.87 2.75 -20.58
N PRO A 276 9.14 2.95 -21.02
CA PRO A 276 10.07 1.84 -21.22
C PRO A 276 10.33 1.01 -19.97
N ASP A 277 10.43 1.64 -18.80
CA ASP A 277 10.72 0.96 -17.54
C ASP A 277 9.54 0.07 -17.13
N SER A 278 8.32 0.59 -17.21
CA SER A 278 7.09 -0.12 -16.88
C SER A 278 6.86 -1.28 -17.85
N ARG A 279 7.09 -1.08 -19.15
CA ARG A 279 7.01 -2.14 -20.15
C ARG A 279 8.02 -3.27 -19.89
N ASN A 280 9.28 -2.93 -19.65
CA ASN A 280 10.33 -3.93 -19.36
C ASN A 280 10.01 -4.72 -18.08
N MET A 281 9.47 -4.07 -17.05
CA MET A 281 9.06 -4.73 -15.80
C MET A 281 7.85 -5.65 -16.00
N SER A 282 6.90 -5.24 -16.85
CA SER A 282 5.74 -6.06 -17.23
C SER A 282 6.20 -7.35 -17.92
N GLU A 283 7.11 -7.25 -18.90
CA GLU A 283 7.68 -8.39 -19.63
C GLU A 283 8.46 -9.33 -18.70
N ALA A 284 9.27 -8.79 -17.79
CA ALA A 284 10.02 -9.60 -16.83
C ALA A 284 9.12 -10.39 -15.85
N SER A 285 7.87 -9.99 -15.70
CA SER A 285 6.93 -10.54 -14.72
C SER A 285 5.95 -11.56 -15.32
N GLU A 286 6.08 -11.89 -16.61
CA GLU A 286 5.23 -12.85 -17.34
C GLU A 286 5.11 -14.20 -16.64
N ALA A 287 6.20 -14.67 -16.01
CA ALA A 287 6.22 -15.94 -15.30
C ALA A 287 5.36 -15.96 -14.01
N VAL A 288 5.06 -14.79 -13.44
CA VAL A 288 4.40 -14.67 -12.13
C VAL A 288 2.94 -14.24 -12.27
N ALA A 289 2.65 -13.34 -13.21
CA ALA A 289 1.32 -12.78 -13.41
C ALA A 289 1.09 -12.47 -14.91
N PRO A 290 0.90 -13.51 -15.75
CA PRO A 290 0.84 -13.36 -17.21
C PRO A 290 -0.28 -12.40 -17.65
N GLU A 291 -1.37 -12.32 -16.90
CA GLU A 291 -2.48 -11.40 -17.17
C GLU A 291 -2.13 -9.91 -17.00
N TYR A 292 -1.00 -9.58 -16.39
CA TYR A 292 -0.46 -8.21 -16.26
C TYR A 292 0.67 -7.92 -17.26
N THR A 293 0.96 -8.86 -18.16
CA THR A 293 1.98 -8.70 -19.21
C THR A 293 1.39 -7.94 -20.39
N ILE A 294 1.96 -6.78 -20.72
CA ILE A 294 1.57 -6.03 -21.90
C ILE A 294 2.38 -6.52 -23.09
N THR A 295 1.75 -7.33 -23.93
CA THR A 295 2.34 -7.71 -25.21
C THR A 295 2.42 -6.51 -26.15
N ASP A 296 3.39 -6.56 -27.07
CA ASP A 296 3.57 -5.53 -28.10
C ASP A 296 2.30 -5.29 -28.93
N ALA A 297 1.56 -6.35 -29.25
CA ALA A 297 0.28 -6.28 -29.94
C ALA A 297 -0.79 -5.54 -29.11
N ARG A 298 -0.95 -5.90 -27.82
CA ARG A 298 -1.93 -5.26 -26.93
C ARG A 298 -1.58 -3.80 -26.66
N GLY A 299 -0.31 -3.51 -26.41
CA GLY A 299 0.20 -2.16 -26.17
C GLY A 299 -0.05 -1.23 -27.35
N ARG A 300 0.32 -1.65 -28.58
CA ARG A 300 0.05 -0.87 -29.79
C ARG A 300 -1.45 -0.66 -30.01
N SER A 301 -2.26 -1.71 -29.84
CA SER A 301 -3.72 -1.60 -29.97
C SER A 301 -4.30 -0.58 -28.98
N ALA A 302 -3.83 -0.55 -27.74
CA ALA A 302 -4.26 0.43 -26.75
C ALA A 302 -3.84 1.86 -27.10
N VAL A 303 -2.63 2.05 -27.64
CA VAL A 303 -2.17 3.35 -28.16
C VAL A 303 -3.09 3.84 -29.28
N PHE A 304 -3.40 2.98 -30.26
CA PHE A 304 -4.33 3.33 -31.35
C PHE A 304 -5.71 3.74 -30.82
N ALA A 305 -6.28 2.96 -29.89
CA ALA A 305 -7.57 3.27 -29.28
C ALA A 305 -7.56 4.61 -28.54
N CYS A 306 -6.49 4.92 -27.80
CA CYS A 306 -6.33 6.21 -27.12
C CYS A 306 -6.26 7.37 -28.13
N LEU A 307 -5.47 7.23 -29.20
CA LEU A 307 -5.35 8.26 -30.24
C LEU A 307 -6.68 8.50 -30.98
N GLN A 308 -7.43 7.45 -31.28
CA GLN A 308 -8.79 7.57 -31.84
C GLN A 308 -9.72 8.31 -30.89
N SER A 309 -9.71 7.98 -29.59
CA SER A 309 -10.55 8.67 -28.60
C SER A 309 -10.21 10.16 -28.42
N LEU A 310 -8.98 10.55 -28.77
CA LEU A 310 -8.53 11.94 -28.79
C LEU A 310 -8.87 12.67 -30.11
N GLY A 311 -9.46 11.98 -31.10
CA GLY A 311 -9.71 12.52 -32.44
C GLY A 311 -8.43 12.80 -33.23
N LEU A 312 -7.33 12.12 -32.89
CA LEU A 312 -6.04 12.24 -33.57
C LEU A 312 -5.87 11.23 -34.71
N LEU A 313 -6.80 10.28 -34.81
CA LEU A 313 -6.90 9.31 -35.90
C LEU A 313 -8.35 9.25 -36.35
N ASP A 314 -8.55 9.24 -37.66
CA ASP A 314 -9.89 9.07 -38.23
C ASP A 314 -10.38 7.62 -38.06
N ASP A 315 -11.68 7.43 -37.85
CA ASP A 315 -12.34 6.12 -37.74
C ASP A 315 -12.28 5.27 -39.03
N GLU A 316 -11.71 5.82 -40.12
CA GLU A 316 -11.79 5.25 -41.47
C GLU A 316 -10.80 4.13 -41.79
N SER A 317 -10.07 3.55 -40.82
CA SER A 317 -9.41 2.26 -41.02
C SER A 317 -10.28 1.08 -40.54
N GLY A 318 -11.54 1.08 -40.98
CA GLY A 318 -12.38 -0.10 -40.95
C GLY A 318 -11.82 -1.16 -41.90
N GLY A 319 -11.27 -2.24 -41.34
CA GLY A 319 -11.02 -3.48 -42.07
C GLY A 319 -9.65 -3.60 -42.70
N ASN A 320 -8.60 -3.69 -41.88
CA ASN A 320 -7.58 -4.68 -42.15
C ASN A 320 -7.13 -5.28 -40.83
N THR A 321 -7.49 -6.55 -40.65
CA THR A 321 -6.84 -7.49 -39.75
C THR A 321 -5.33 -7.26 -39.87
N LEU A 322 -4.71 -6.61 -38.88
CA LEU A 322 -3.27 -6.65 -38.66
C LEU A 322 -2.95 -8.09 -38.27
N ALA A 323 -2.93 -8.96 -39.27
CA ALA A 323 -2.20 -10.20 -39.22
C ALA A 323 -0.77 -9.81 -38.84
N ALA A 324 -0.31 -10.37 -37.73
CA ALA A 324 1.07 -10.32 -37.33
C ALA A 324 1.95 -10.84 -38.49
N THR A 325 2.54 -9.94 -39.25
CA THR A 325 3.72 -10.24 -40.04
C THR A 325 4.87 -9.47 -39.43
N SER A 326 5.80 -10.22 -38.84
CA SER A 326 7.13 -9.78 -38.50
C SER A 326 7.86 -9.39 -39.80
N ASP A 327 7.78 -8.12 -40.18
CA ASP A 327 8.82 -7.38 -40.91
C ASP A 327 8.20 -6.12 -41.51
N GLY A 328 8.86 -4.98 -41.29
CA GLY A 328 8.55 -3.73 -41.98
C GLY A 328 8.18 -2.59 -41.04
N ILE A 329 9.19 -1.96 -40.43
CA ILE A 329 9.07 -0.58 -39.98
C ILE A 329 9.11 0.27 -41.25
N GLU A 330 7.95 0.68 -41.78
CA GLU A 330 7.90 1.84 -42.66
C GLU A 330 7.78 3.10 -41.79
N ARG A 331 8.76 3.98 -41.98
CA ARG A 331 8.88 5.29 -41.35
C ARG A 331 7.62 6.12 -41.62
N LEU A 332 6.99 6.59 -40.55
CA LEU A 332 6.16 7.79 -40.62
C LEU A 332 7.12 8.99 -40.80
N ASP A 333 7.30 9.42 -42.05
CA ASP A 333 7.89 10.72 -42.36
C ASP A 333 6.91 11.82 -41.93
N ILE A 334 7.24 12.48 -40.81
CA ILE A 334 6.62 13.73 -40.40
C ILE A 334 7.26 14.85 -41.23
N GLY A 335 6.42 15.65 -41.89
CA GLY A 335 6.77 16.42 -43.07
C GLY A 335 7.82 17.52 -42.91
N GLU A 336 8.56 17.74 -44.00
CA GLU A 336 9.32 18.96 -44.22
C GLU A 336 8.45 20.03 -44.89
N SER A 337 8.39 21.15 -44.17
CA SER A 337 7.81 22.43 -44.55
C SER A 337 8.36 22.94 -45.89
N SER A 338 7.47 23.35 -46.80
CA SER A 338 7.82 24.26 -47.88
C SER A 338 6.87 25.46 -47.88
N MET A 339 7.28 26.52 -47.16
CA MET A 339 6.91 27.89 -47.52
C MET A 339 7.74 28.27 -48.75
N SER A 340 7.11 28.35 -49.91
CA SER A 340 7.64 29.11 -51.05
C SER A 340 6.97 30.49 -51.06
N GLY A 341 7.79 31.52 -50.87
CA GLY A 341 7.41 32.89 -51.19
C GLY A 341 7.53 33.13 -52.69
N ILE A 342 6.48 33.71 -53.28
CA ILE A 342 6.50 34.84 -54.23
C ILE A 342 5.32 35.72 -53.88
#